data_AF-A0A2G5XH52-F1
#
_entry.id   AF-A0A2G5XH52-F1
#
_cell.length_a   1.000
_cell.length_b   1.000
_cell.length_c   1.000
_cell.angle_alpha   90.00
_cell.angle_beta   90.00
_cell.angle_gamma   90.00
#
_symmetry.space_group_name_H-M   'P 1'
#
loop_
_entity.id
_entity.type
_entity.pdbx_description
1 polymer ?
#
loop_
_entity_poly.entity_id
_entity_poly.type
_entity_poly.pdbx_seq_one_letter_code
_entity_poly.pdbx_strand_id
1 'polypeptide(L)'
;MKRLLTLVMASLLFFSFVPEFASANSPTSLVNTAKNYMGTPYRLGGTTPTAFDCSGFTQYVFNKEGLSIPRTTGQQIGVGTSISKSNLEVGDLVFFNTSGRGVSHVGIYIGSNNFIHASVSKGVMVSSLDDPYYWKSRYIGARRVANFTDNVAKEEKKVAASAPVKEIVYATRGEIAQVLAEKLDLDMTTVNTTFKDVDESNPHYKAISAVAEANIFSGDAGNFNPNKELTRAQMAKVLVSAFELRGSAIANFSDVPNGHWATEYINILFYHEITTGYLDGTYGLSDKVSVGQLNKFIERIHN
;
A
#
# COMPACT_ATOMS: atom_id res chain seq x y z
N MET A 1 -38.88 40.93 -47.41
CA MET A 1 -38.80 40.99 -45.94
C MET A 1 -38.30 39.65 -45.43
N LYS A 2 -37.47 39.73 -44.39
CA LYS A 2 -36.60 38.69 -43.80
C LYS A 2 -37.36 37.46 -43.26
N ARG A 3 -36.57 36.40 -42.96
CA ARG A 3 -36.74 35.35 -41.91
C ARG A 3 -37.25 33.98 -42.42
N LEU A 4 -36.73 32.83 -41.99
CA LEU A 4 -35.59 32.47 -41.14
C LEU A 4 -35.35 30.97 -41.35
N LEU A 5 -34.09 30.60 -41.58
CA LEU A 5 -33.57 29.24 -41.57
C LEU A 5 -33.79 28.63 -40.17
N THR A 6 -34.40 27.46 -40.05
CA THR A 6 -34.37 26.67 -38.80
C THR A 6 -33.85 25.26 -39.11
N LEU A 7 -32.55 25.10 -38.94
CA LEU A 7 -31.87 23.82 -38.86
C LEU A 7 -32.19 23.24 -37.47
N VAL A 8 -32.97 22.16 -37.40
CA VAL A 8 -33.15 21.39 -36.16
C VAL A 8 -31.94 20.47 -36.03
N MET A 9 -30.93 20.94 -35.31
CA MET A 9 -29.78 20.13 -34.90
C MET A 9 -30.25 19.26 -33.72
N ALA A 10 -30.63 18.02 -34.01
CA ALA A 10 -30.89 17.02 -32.99
C ALA A 10 -29.56 16.64 -32.33
N SER A 11 -29.19 17.37 -31.27
CA SER A 11 -28.10 16.97 -30.38
C SER A 11 -28.56 15.75 -29.57
N LEU A 12 -28.24 14.55 -30.04
CA LEU A 12 -28.24 13.35 -29.21
C LEU A 12 -27.19 13.55 -28.12
N LEU A 13 -27.65 13.99 -26.94
CA LEU A 13 -26.89 13.87 -25.70
C LEU A 13 -26.80 12.36 -25.40
N PHE A 14 -25.74 11.73 -25.88
CA PHE A 14 -25.26 10.48 -25.30
C PHE A 14 -24.89 10.78 -23.85
N PHE A 15 -25.81 10.51 -22.92
CA PHE A 15 -25.47 10.34 -21.52
C PHE A 15 -24.58 9.10 -21.47
N SER A 16 -23.27 9.31 -21.47
CA SER A 16 -22.30 8.29 -21.11
C SER A 16 -22.68 7.82 -19.71
N PHE A 17 -23.32 6.65 -19.62
CA PHE A 17 -23.34 5.90 -18.38
C PHE A 17 -21.88 5.63 -18.04
N VAL A 18 -21.31 6.45 -17.16
CA VAL A 18 -20.05 6.13 -16.52
C VAL A 18 -20.39 4.96 -15.58
N PRO A 19 -19.86 3.75 -15.78
CA PRO A 19 -20.02 2.73 -14.78
C PRO A 19 -19.33 3.24 -13.52
N GLU A 20 -20.08 3.35 -12.44
CA GLU A 20 -19.53 3.64 -11.13
C GLU A 20 -18.66 2.43 -10.76
N PHE A 21 -17.35 2.59 -10.88
CA PHE A 21 -16.39 1.54 -10.56
C PHE A 21 -16.54 1.21 -9.07
N ALA A 22 -17.12 0.03 -8.80
CA ALA A 22 -17.18 -0.54 -7.47
C ALA A 22 -15.77 -0.57 -6.87
N SER A 23 -15.64 0.00 -5.68
CA SER A 23 -14.40 0.14 -4.91
C SER A 23 -13.57 -1.15 -4.94
N ALA A 24 -12.32 -1.05 -5.37
CA ALA A 24 -11.43 -2.19 -5.51
C ALA A 24 -11.10 -2.81 -4.13
N ASN A 25 -11.56 -4.04 -3.91
CA ASN A 25 -11.27 -4.93 -2.78
C ASN A 25 -9.75 -5.16 -2.61
N SER A 26 -9.05 -4.19 -2.02
CA SER A 26 -7.61 -4.18 -1.78
C SER A 26 -7.33 -4.12 -0.27
N PRO A 27 -6.13 -4.51 0.20
CA PRO A 27 -5.78 -4.36 1.62
C PRO A 27 -5.88 -2.90 2.08
N THR A 28 -5.59 -1.96 1.19
CA THR A 28 -5.76 -0.52 1.45
C THR A 28 -7.23 -0.13 1.63
N SER A 29 -8.13 -0.64 0.77
CA SER A 29 -9.59 -0.40 0.89
C SER A 29 -10.14 -0.97 2.19
N LEU A 30 -9.80 -2.23 2.52
CA LEU A 30 -10.19 -2.87 3.79
C LEU A 30 -9.78 -2.03 5.01
N VAL A 31 -8.54 -1.54 5.02
CA VAL A 31 -8.04 -0.73 6.13
C VAL A 31 -8.73 0.63 6.19
N ASN A 32 -8.99 1.27 5.06
CA ASN A 32 -9.74 2.54 5.02
C ASN A 32 -11.17 2.34 5.53
N THR A 33 -11.84 1.28 5.08
CA THR A 33 -13.14 0.87 5.59
C THR A 33 -13.10 0.63 7.10
N ALA A 34 -12.09 -0.07 7.61
CA ALA A 34 -11.94 -0.31 9.05
C ALA A 34 -11.81 1.00 9.85
N LYS A 35 -11.03 1.96 9.33
CA LYS A 35 -10.79 3.25 9.99
C LYS A 35 -12.01 4.16 10.05
N ASN A 36 -12.94 4.04 9.10
CA ASN A 36 -14.20 4.80 9.13
C ASN A 36 -15.02 4.56 10.40
N TYR A 37 -14.72 3.49 11.14
CA TYR A 37 -15.40 3.12 12.38
C TYR A 37 -14.57 3.38 13.64
N MET A 38 -13.43 4.07 13.56
CA MET A 38 -12.63 4.45 14.73
C MET A 38 -13.49 5.12 15.81
N GLY A 39 -13.30 4.70 17.06
CA GLY A 39 -14.06 5.18 18.21
C GLY A 39 -15.46 4.57 18.38
N THR A 40 -15.95 3.76 17.42
CA THR A 40 -17.26 3.09 17.56
C THR A 40 -17.29 2.25 18.83
N PRO A 41 -18.27 2.42 19.74
CA PRO A 41 -18.28 1.76 21.04
C PRO A 41 -18.27 0.24 20.97
N TYR A 42 -17.72 -0.39 21.99
CA TYR A 42 -17.81 -1.85 22.13
C TYR A 42 -19.14 -2.27 22.75
N ARG A 43 -19.78 -3.28 22.17
CA ARG A 43 -20.90 -4.00 22.78
C ARG A 43 -20.79 -5.48 22.43
N LEU A 44 -20.83 -6.35 23.44
CA LEU A 44 -20.84 -7.79 23.23
C LEU A 44 -22.02 -8.18 22.32
N GLY A 45 -21.75 -8.91 21.24
CA GLY A 45 -22.75 -9.25 20.24
C GLY A 45 -22.98 -8.18 19.16
N GLY A 46 -22.35 -7.00 19.26
CA GLY A 46 -22.52 -5.90 18.31
C GLY A 46 -21.94 -6.17 16.92
N THR A 47 -22.68 -5.81 15.88
CA THR A 47 -22.35 -6.06 14.46
C THR A 47 -22.62 -4.87 13.54
N THR A 48 -22.87 -3.68 14.10
CA THR A 48 -23.25 -2.50 13.30
C THR A 48 -22.47 -1.27 13.75
N PRO A 49 -22.41 -0.20 12.94
CA PRO A 49 -21.71 1.03 13.30
C PRO A 49 -22.24 1.76 14.55
N THR A 50 -23.34 1.30 15.14
CA THR A 50 -23.80 1.79 16.46
C THR A 50 -22.94 1.24 17.60
N ALA A 51 -22.53 -0.03 17.50
CA ALA A 51 -21.59 -0.69 18.42
C ALA A 51 -21.13 -2.04 17.84
N PHE A 52 -19.87 -2.38 18.09
CA PHE A 52 -19.27 -3.64 17.64
C PHE A 52 -18.76 -4.49 18.81
N ASP A 53 -18.75 -5.83 18.65
CA ASP A 53 -17.73 -6.64 19.31
C ASP A 53 -16.54 -6.89 18.38
N CYS A 54 -15.46 -7.50 18.88
CA CYS A 54 -14.24 -7.68 18.10
C CYS A 54 -14.47 -8.46 16.79
N SER A 55 -15.21 -9.57 16.86
CA SER A 55 -15.54 -10.40 15.69
C SER A 55 -16.63 -9.80 14.79
N GLY A 56 -17.56 -9.03 15.35
CA GLY A 56 -18.59 -8.31 14.61
C GLY A 56 -18.00 -7.13 13.85
N PHE A 57 -17.00 -6.45 14.40
CA PHE A 57 -16.23 -5.41 13.71
C PHE A 57 -15.48 -6.00 12.51
N THR A 58 -14.68 -7.06 12.71
CA THR A 58 -13.96 -7.68 11.59
C THR A 58 -14.92 -8.20 10.54
N GLN A 59 -16.01 -8.88 10.94
CA GLN A 59 -17.02 -9.36 10.00
C GLN A 59 -17.63 -8.23 9.18
N TYR A 60 -18.00 -7.14 9.83
CA TYR A 60 -18.62 -6.00 9.16
C TYR A 60 -17.67 -5.35 8.15
N VAL A 61 -16.41 -5.13 8.53
CA VAL A 61 -15.38 -4.55 7.65
C VAL A 61 -15.13 -5.44 6.44
N PHE A 62 -14.96 -6.75 6.63
CA PHE A 62 -14.76 -7.68 5.51
C PHE A 62 -16.00 -7.75 4.61
N ASN A 63 -17.20 -7.71 5.18
CA ASN A 63 -18.45 -7.74 4.41
C ASN A 63 -18.57 -6.51 3.49
N LYS A 64 -18.12 -5.33 3.95
CA LYS A 64 -18.07 -4.12 3.12
C LYS A 64 -17.11 -4.22 1.93
N GLU A 65 -16.09 -5.05 2.04
CA GLU A 65 -15.19 -5.43 0.95
C GLU A 65 -15.64 -6.71 0.21
N GLY A 66 -16.93 -7.06 0.30
CA GLY A 66 -17.50 -8.22 -0.39
C GLY A 66 -17.02 -9.59 0.11
N LEU A 67 -16.37 -9.66 1.28
CA LEU A 67 -15.81 -10.88 1.85
C LEU A 67 -16.63 -11.33 3.07
N SER A 68 -17.17 -12.54 3.00
CA SER A 68 -17.93 -13.11 4.12
C SER A 68 -17.00 -13.92 5.03
N ILE A 69 -16.96 -13.55 6.30
CA ILE A 69 -16.28 -14.32 7.36
C ILE A 69 -17.27 -14.71 8.48
N PRO A 70 -16.99 -15.80 9.21
CA PRO A 70 -17.86 -16.24 10.30
C PRO A 70 -18.07 -15.18 11.38
N ARG A 71 -19.18 -15.29 12.11
CA ARG A 71 -19.59 -14.27 13.09
C ARG A 71 -18.72 -14.20 14.33
N THR A 72 -18.21 -15.33 14.81
CA THR A 72 -17.56 -15.40 16.12
C THR A 72 -16.05 -15.55 16.02
N THR A 73 -15.31 -15.00 16.99
CA THR A 73 -13.84 -15.13 17.08
C THR A 73 -13.37 -16.58 16.98
N GLY A 74 -14.05 -17.50 17.67
CA GLY A 74 -13.71 -18.93 17.66
C GLY A 74 -13.93 -19.61 16.30
N GLN A 75 -14.90 -19.13 15.50
CA GLN A 75 -15.05 -19.59 14.11
C GLN A 75 -14.06 -18.90 13.17
N GLN A 76 -13.77 -17.62 13.38
CA GLN A 76 -12.85 -16.85 12.53
C GLN A 76 -11.41 -17.39 12.58
N ILE A 77 -10.96 -17.93 13.72
CA ILE A 77 -9.63 -18.58 13.77
C ILE A 77 -9.61 -19.93 13.04
N GLY A 78 -10.76 -20.50 12.68
CA GLY A 78 -10.86 -21.76 11.95
C GLY A 78 -10.87 -21.62 10.42
N VAL A 79 -10.91 -20.39 9.89
CA VAL A 79 -10.99 -20.14 8.45
C VAL A 79 -9.70 -19.54 7.89
N GLY A 80 -9.51 -19.68 6.57
CA GLY A 80 -8.34 -19.17 5.87
C GLY A 80 -7.04 -19.92 6.18
N THR A 81 -5.92 -19.35 5.74
CA THR A 81 -4.57 -19.93 5.89
C THR A 81 -3.94 -19.47 7.20
N SER A 82 -3.29 -20.39 7.94
CA SER A 82 -2.51 -20.01 9.13
C SER A 82 -1.26 -19.23 8.72
N ILE A 83 -1.03 -18.07 9.35
CA ILE A 83 0.12 -17.21 9.06
C ILE A 83 0.99 -17.10 10.31
N SER A 84 2.31 -17.24 10.12
CA SER A 84 3.30 -16.98 11.17
C SER A 84 3.39 -15.48 11.44
N LYS A 85 3.76 -15.08 12.66
CA LYS A 85 3.87 -13.64 13.01
C LYS A 85 4.84 -12.89 12.09
N SER A 86 5.91 -13.54 11.60
CA SER A 86 6.89 -12.93 10.68
C SER A 86 6.35 -12.68 9.26
N ASN A 87 5.26 -13.34 8.88
CA ASN A 87 4.72 -13.32 7.51
C ASN A 87 3.38 -12.57 7.45
N LEU A 88 3.09 -11.75 8.48
CA LEU A 88 1.87 -10.96 8.54
C LEU A 88 1.81 -9.95 7.39
N GLU A 89 0.68 -9.95 6.69
CA GLU A 89 0.35 -8.97 5.65
C GLU A 89 -0.92 -8.22 6.03
N VAL A 90 -1.02 -6.98 5.54
CA VAL A 90 -2.18 -6.12 5.76
C VAL A 90 -3.45 -6.85 5.35
N GLY A 91 -4.42 -6.89 6.26
CA GLY A 91 -5.68 -7.62 6.08
C GLY A 91 -5.69 -9.03 6.70
N ASP A 92 -4.57 -9.53 7.24
CA ASP A 92 -4.62 -10.75 8.05
C ASP A 92 -5.42 -10.53 9.34
N LEU A 93 -6.23 -11.51 9.73
CA LEU A 93 -6.85 -11.52 11.05
C LEU A 93 -5.83 -11.95 12.09
N VAL A 94 -5.67 -11.18 13.17
CA VAL A 94 -4.77 -11.49 14.30
C VAL A 94 -5.59 -11.83 15.53
N PHE A 95 -5.18 -12.88 16.27
CA PHE A 95 -5.96 -13.48 17.34
C PHE A 95 -5.21 -13.46 18.67
N PHE A 96 -5.95 -13.29 19.78
CA PHE A 96 -5.38 -13.14 21.11
C PHE A 96 -6.16 -13.88 22.21
N ASN A 97 -5.45 -14.23 23.30
CA ASN A 97 -6.01 -14.74 24.56
C ASN A 97 -6.13 -13.61 25.59
N THR A 98 -7.24 -12.88 25.55
CA THR A 98 -7.53 -11.77 26.49
C THR A 98 -8.33 -12.22 27.71
N SER A 99 -9.03 -13.34 27.62
CA SER A 99 -9.89 -13.89 28.69
C SER A 99 -9.17 -14.89 29.61
N GLY A 100 -7.94 -15.29 29.26
CA GLY A 100 -7.19 -16.35 29.94
C GLY A 100 -7.54 -17.77 29.47
N ARG A 101 -8.53 -17.94 28.58
CA ARG A 101 -8.93 -19.25 28.03
C ARG A 101 -9.04 -19.19 26.51
N GLY A 102 -8.05 -19.78 25.83
CA GLY A 102 -8.05 -19.93 24.38
C GLY A 102 -8.17 -18.60 23.63
N VAL A 103 -8.76 -18.66 22.43
CA VAL A 103 -8.93 -17.51 21.54
C VAL A 103 -10.15 -16.71 21.96
N SER A 104 -9.96 -15.46 22.36
CA SER A 104 -11.05 -14.62 22.85
C SER A 104 -11.12 -13.22 22.24
N HIS A 105 -10.13 -12.84 21.43
CA HIS A 105 -10.12 -11.55 20.74
C HIS A 105 -9.56 -11.66 19.33
N VAL A 106 -10.04 -10.81 18.43
CA VAL A 106 -9.60 -10.72 17.04
C VAL A 106 -9.48 -9.25 16.62
N GLY A 107 -8.54 -8.98 15.73
CA GLY A 107 -8.45 -7.73 14.99
C GLY A 107 -7.92 -7.94 13.59
N ILE A 108 -7.81 -6.86 12.83
CA ILE A 108 -7.29 -6.86 11.46
C ILE A 108 -5.88 -6.27 11.51
N TYR A 109 -4.88 -6.99 11.02
CA TYR A 109 -3.52 -6.49 10.87
C TYR A 109 -3.48 -5.37 9.83
N ILE A 110 -2.85 -4.25 10.16
CA ILE A 110 -2.83 -3.05 9.32
C ILE A 110 -1.42 -2.61 8.93
N GLY A 111 -0.41 -3.46 9.16
CA GLY A 111 1.00 -3.17 8.87
C GLY A 111 1.78 -2.65 10.09
N SER A 112 3.10 -2.61 9.97
CA SER A 112 4.03 -2.10 10.98
C SER A 112 3.80 -2.66 12.40
N ASN A 113 3.53 -3.97 12.52
CA ASN A 113 3.18 -4.60 13.79
C ASN A 113 1.94 -4.00 14.48
N ASN A 114 1.03 -3.35 13.75
CA ASN A 114 -0.21 -2.79 14.29
C ASN A 114 -1.44 -3.56 13.80
N PHE A 115 -2.50 -3.49 14.59
CA PHE A 115 -3.79 -4.06 14.25
C PHE A 115 -4.93 -3.16 14.74
N ILE A 116 -6.04 -3.15 14.00
CA ILE A 116 -7.28 -2.44 14.35
C ILE A 116 -8.30 -3.44 14.90
N HIS A 117 -8.96 -3.09 16.01
CA HIS A 117 -9.90 -3.96 16.71
C HIS A 117 -10.91 -3.17 17.53
N ALA A 118 -12.04 -3.78 17.88
CA ALA A 118 -12.98 -3.20 18.83
C ALA A 118 -12.57 -3.53 20.27
N SER A 119 -12.02 -2.55 20.98
CA SER A 119 -11.61 -2.63 22.38
C SER A 119 -12.79 -2.39 23.32
N VAL A 120 -12.92 -3.22 24.36
CA VAL A 120 -13.97 -3.11 25.38
C VAL A 120 -14.03 -1.72 26.02
N SER A 121 -12.88 -1.09 26.29
CA SER A 121 -12.82 0.18 27.01
C SER A 121 -12.75 1.42 26.12
N LYS A 122 -12.37 1.29 24.85
CA LYS A 122 -12.07 2.43 23.97
C LYS A 122 -12.76 2.36 22.61
N GLY A 123 -13.61 1.36 22.38
CA GLY A 123 -14.23 1.14 21.08
C GLY A 123 -13.22 0.71 20.03
N VAL A 124 -13.55 0.92 18.75
CA VAL A 124 -12.63 0.61 17.64
C VAL A 124 -11.37 1.48 17.75
N MET A 125 -10.22 0.82 17.87
CA MET A 125 -8.93 1.47 18.02
C MET A 125 -7.80 0.68 17.35
N VAL A 126 -6.67 1.34 17.17
CA VAL A 126 -5.41 0.70 16.73
C VAL A 126 -4.58 0.34 17.96
N SER A 127 -3.89 -0.80 17.91
CA SER A 127 -2.95 -1.24 18.94
C SER A 127 -1.75 -1.92 18.30
N SER A 128 -0.62 -1.91 19.01
CA SER A 128 0.61 -2.56 18.57
C SER A 128 0.68 -4.01 19.07
N LEU A 129 1.09 -4.93 18.20
CA LEU A 129 1.46 -6.31 18.52
C LEU A 129 2.73 -6.42 19.36
N ASP A 130 3.50 -5.35 19.44
CA ASP A 130 4.74 -5.27 20.22
C ASP A 130 4.54 -4.58 21.58
N ASP A 131 3.31 -4.17 21.91
CA ASP A 131 2.95 -3.68 23.24
C ASP A 131 3.40 -4.69 24.31
N PRO A 132 4.42 -4.35 25.12
CA PRO A 132 5.04 -5.27 26.05
C PRO A 132 4.14 -5.56 27.26
N TYR A 133 3.11 -4.74 27.50
CA TYR A 133 2.29 -4.81 28.70
C TYR A 133 1.05 -5.71 28.51
N TYR A 134 0.42 -5.66 27.34
CA TYR A 134 -0.85 -6.36 27.14
C TYR A 134 -0.86 -7.28 25.91
N TRP A 135 -0.63 -6.75 24.71
CA TRP A 135 -0.90 -7.50 23.48
C TRP A 135 0.17 -8.53 23.13
N LYS A 136 1.46 -8.22 23.35
CA LYS A 136 2.57 -9.10 22.93
C LYS A 136 2.49 -10.49 23.57
N SER A 137 2.20 -10.57 24.87
CA SER A 137 2.10 -11.84 25.60
C SER A 137 0.80 -12.61 25.35
N ARG A 138 -0.19 -11.98 24.72
CA ARG A 138 -1.52 -12.57 24.45
C ARG A 138 -1.72 -13.01 23.02
N TYR A 139 -0.76 -12.71 22.13
CA TYR A 139 -0.84 -13.11 20.72
C TYR A 139 -0.85 -14.63 20.58
N ILE A 140 -1.84 -15.15 19.87
CA ILE A 140 -2.00 -16.59 19.61
C ILE A 140 -1.52 -16.94 18.20
N GLY A 141 -1.91 -16.14 17.19
CA GLY A 141 -1.65 -16.46 15.79
C GLY A 141 -2.48 -15.59 14.84
N ALA A 142 -2.36 -15.88 13.54
CA ALA A 142 -3.05 -15.12 12.50
C ALA A 142 -3.63 -16.00 11.40
N ARG A 143 -4.67 -15.48 10.72
CA ARG A 143 -5.32 -16.11 9.58
C ARG A 143 -5.42 -15.15 8.40
N ARG A 144 -5.01 -15.62 7.22
CA ARG A 144 -5.29 -14.96 5.94
C ARG A 144 -6.59 -15.49 5.39
N VAL A 145 -7.63 -14.67 5.45
CA VAL A 145 -9.01 -15.05 5.05
C VAL A 145 -9.41 -14.49 3.69
N ALA A 146 -8.58 -13.64 3.11
CA ALA A 146 -8.78 -13.08 1.79
C ALA A 146 -7.44 -12.94 1.08
N ASN A 147 -7.43 -13.33 -0.19
CA ASN A 147 -6.43 -12.86 -1.13
C ASN A 147 -7.07 -11.65 -1.82
N PHE A 148 -6.69 -10.44 -1.40
CA PHE A 148 -7.18 -9.20 -2.01
C PHE A 148 -6.71 -9.02 -3.48
N THR A 149 -6.01 -10.03 -4.03
CA THR A 149 -5.70 -10.20 -5.45
C THR A 149 -6.81 -10.90 -6.25
N ASP A 150 -7.83 -11.47 -5.60
CA ASP A 150 -8.76 -12.41 -6.24
C ASP A 150 -9.99 -11.79 -6.92
N ASN A 151 -10.21 -10.47 -6.81
CA ASN A 151 -11.30 -9.79 -7.54
C ASN A 151 -10.90 -9.28 -8.93
N VAL A 152 -9.60 -9.28 -9.25
CA VAL A 152 -9.10 -9.19 -10.63
C VAL A 152 -9.22 -10.57 -11.32
N ALA A 153 -9.06 -11.65 -10.55
CA ALA A 153 -8.98 -13.02 -11.06
C ALA A 153 -10.32 -13.68 -11.46
N LYS A 154 -11.49 -13.07 -11.17
CA LYS A 154 -12.76 -13.61 -11.68
C LYS A 154 -12.98 -13.36 -13.18
N GLU A 155 -12.31 -12.36 -13.76
CA GLU A 155 -12.33 -12.15 -15.22
C GLU A 155 -11.24 -12.95 -15.94
N GLU A 156 -10.14 -13.31 -15.27
CA GLU A 156 -9.02 -14.03 -15.91
C GLU A 156 -9.03 -15.56 -15.73
N LYS A 157 -9.76 -16.12 -14.74
CA LYS A 157 -9.89 -17.58 -14.54
C LYS A 157 -10.79 -18.31 -15.57
N LYS A 158 -10.80 -17.85 -16.81
CA LYS A 158 -11.05 -18.73 -17.96
C LYS A 158 -9.75 -19.32 -18.52
N VAL A 159 -8.59 -18.85 -18.08
CA VAL A 159 -7.29 -19.28 -18.62
C VAL A 159 -6.33 -19.65 -17.48
N ALA A 160 -5.82 -20.87 -17.55
CA ALA A 160 -4.61 -21.38 -16.91
C ALA A 160 -4.60 -21.65 -15.38
N ALA A 161 -4.52 -22.95 -15.11
CA ALA A 161 -4.21 -23.55 -13.82
C ALA A 161 -2.73 -23.39 -13.41
N SER A 162 -2.49 -23.48 -12.09
CA SER A 162 -1.22 -23.73 -11.35
C SER A 162 -0.03 -22.79 -11.53
N ALA A 163 0.30 -21.99 -10.49
CA ALA A 163 1.63 -21.41 -10.22
C ALA A 163 1.75 -20.92 -8.73
N PRO A 164 2.98 -20.75 -8.18
CA PRO A 164 3.26 -20.70 -6.73
C PRO A 164 3.11 -19.30 -6.10
N VAL A 165 3.18 -19.23 -4.76
CA VAL A 165 3.13 -18.01 -3.94
C VAL A 165 4.11 -16.96 -4.46
N LYS A 166 3.61 -15.78 -4.83
CA LYS A 166 4.41 -14.69 -5.40
C LYS A 166 5.29 -14.06 -4.32
N GLU A 167 6.60 -14.27 -4.45
CA GLU A 167 7.65 -13.65 -3.64
C GLU A 167 7.56 -12.11 -3.77
N ILE A 168 7.75 -11.39 -2.65
CA ILE A 168 7.81 -9.92 -2.67
C ILE A 168 9.13 -9.54 -3.35
N VAL A 169 9.05 -9.12 -4.61
CA VAL A 169 10.20 -8.64 -5.36
C VAL A 169 10.44 -7.17 -5.04
N TYR A 170 11.52 -6.90 -4.32
CA TYR A 170 12.01 -5.55 -4.07
C TYR A 170 12.68 -5.00 -5.33
N ALA A 171 12.40 -3.74 -5.64
CA ALA A 171 12.95 -3.10 -6.82
C ALA A 171 14.43 -2.76 -6.58
N THR A 172 15.30 -3.32 -7.41
CA THR A 172 16.72 -2.98 -7.46
C THR A 172 16.91 -1.62 -8.13
N ARG A 173 18.06 -0.98 -7.90
CA ARG A 173 18.39 0.32 -8.51
C ARG A 173 18.39 0.28 -10.03
N GLY A 174 18.84 -0.81 -10.64
CA GLY A 174 18.81 -1.01 -12.09
C GLY A 174 17.39 -1.11 -12.64
N GLU A 175 16.52 -1.87 -11.99
CA GLU A 175 15.11 -1.97 -12.39
C GLU A 175 14.38 -0.63 -12.27
N ILE A 176 14.63 0.12 -11.20
CA ILE A 176 14.04 1.45 -11.01
C ILE A 176 14.53 2.41 -12.10
N ALA A 177 15.83 2.36 -12.43
CA ALA A 177 16.40 3.15 -13.52
C ALA A 177 15.69 2.84 -14.85
N GLN A 178 15.46 1.56 -15.15
CA GLN A 178 14.73 1.14 -16.35
C GLN A 178 13.32 1.74 -16.39
N VAL A 179 12.55 1.56 -15.31
CA VAL A 179 11.16 2.05 -15.25
C VAL A 179 11.11 3.57 -15.42
N LEU A 180 11.99 4.32 -14.77
CA LEU A 180 12.00 5.78 -14.87
C LEU A 180 12.47 6.27 -16.25
N ALA A 181 13.50 5.64 -16.83
CA ALA A 181 13.95 5.98 -18.17
C ALA A 181 12.83 5.82 -19.21
N GLU A 182 12.07 4.72 -19.12
CA GLU A 182 10.91 4.50 -19.99
C GLU A 182 9.77 5.48 -19.70
N LYS A 183 9.45 5.72 -18.42
CA LYS A 183 8.32 6.58 -18.04
C LYS A 183 8.52 8.05 -18.37
N LEU A 184 9.77 8.50 -18.36
CA LEU A 184 10.16 9.87 -18.68
C LEU A 184 10.59 10.02 -20.14
N ASP A 185 10.53 8.94 -20.93
CA ASP A 185 10.97 8.93 -22.33
C ASP A 185 12.42 9.44 -22.50
N LEU A 186 13.32 9.01 -21.60
CA LEU A 186 14.72 9.41 -21.64
C LEU A 186 15.45 8.75 -22.80
N ASP A 187 16.42 9.47 -23.39
CA ASP A 187 17.27 8.93 -24.43
C ASP A 187 18.18 7.82 -23.88
N MET A 188 17.93 6.58 -24.31
CA MET A 188 18.71 5.40 -23.98
C MET A 188 19.61 4.93 -25.15
N THR A 189 19.73 5.74 -26.22
CA THR A 189 20.54 5.40 -27.40
C THR A 189 22.01 5.73 -27.21
N THR A 190 22.31 6.80 -26.47
CA THR A 190 23.67 7.20 -26.09
C THR A 190 24.00 6.71 -24.69
N VAL A 191 25.21 6.19 -24.50
CA VAL A 191 25.69 5.75 -23.18
C VAL A 191 26.92 6.56 -22.77
N ASN A 192 26.82 7.22 -21.63
CA ASN A 192 27.83 8.12 -21.07
C ASN A 192 27.98 7.89 -19.55
N THR A 193 28.02 6.62 -19.12
CA THR A 193 28.16 6.28 -17.70
C THR A 193 29.61 6.00 -17.31
N THR A 194 30.03 6.51 -16.14
CA THR A 194 31.37 6.32 -15.57
C THR A 194 31.37 5.39 -14.35
N PHE A 195 30.28 4.65 -14.11
CA PHE A 195 30.17 3.77 -12.94
C PHE A 195 31.02 2.52 -13.13
N LYS A 196 31.87 2.21 -12.15
CA LYS A 196 32.86 1.10 -12.24
C LYS A 196 32.23 -0.29 -12.20
N ASP A 197 31.01 -0.39 -11.68
CA ASP A 197 30.28 -1.64 -11.45
C ASP A 197 29.10 -1.84 -12.43
N VAL A 198 29.06 -1.05 -13.51
CA VAL A 198 28.07 -1.21 -14.58
C VAL A 198 28.79 -1.18 -15.93
N ASP A 199 28.67 -2.28 -16.66
CA ASP A 199 29.18 -2.43 -18.03
C ASP A 199 28.06 -2.86 -18.99
N GLU A 200 28.38 -2.98 -20.28
CA GLU A 200 27.45 -3.34 -21.35
C GLU A 200 26.71 -4.67 -21.14
N SER A 201 27.23 -5.57 -20.30
CA SER A 201 26.56 -6.83 -19.97
C SER A 201 25.40 -6.65 -18.98
N ASN A 202 25.34 -5.52 -18.28
CA ASN A 202 24.24 -5.23 -17.36
C ASN A 202 22.93 -5.00 -18.14
N PRO A 203 21.83 -5.69 -17.81
CA PRO A 203 20.57 -5.56 -18.54
C PRO A 203 19.97 -4.15 -18.50
N HIS A 204 20.36 -3.33 -17.51
CA HIS A 204 19.90 -1.96 -17.32
C HIS A 204 20.96 -0.92 -17.71
N TYR A 205 22.04 -1.31 -18.38
CA TYR A 205 23.19 -0.44 -18.69
C TYR A 205 22.79 0.91 -19.31
N LYS A 206 21.94 0.86 -20.35
CA LYS A 206 21.48 2.05 -21.07
C LYS A 206 20.57 2.94 -20.21
N ALA A 207 19.62 2.33 -19.49
CA ALA A 207 18.74 3.08 -18.60
C ALA A 207 19.50 3.73 -17.45
N ILE A 208 20.46 3.03 -16.86
CA ILE A 208 21.36 3.55 -15.81
C ILE A 208 22.12 4.78 -16.33
N SER A 209 22.62 4.74 -17.55
CA SER A 209 23.25 5.90 -18.18
C SER A 209 22.28 7.06 -18.32
N ALA A 210 21.09 6.83 -18.87
CA ALA A 210 20.09 7.86 -19.12
C ALA A 210 19.64 8.56 -17.82
N VAL A 211 19.33 7.80 -16.77
CA VAL A 211 18.90 8.39 -15.48
C VAL A 211 20.03 9.10 -14.74
N ALA A 212 21.29 8.72 -14.99
CA ALA A 212 22.44 9.40 -14.43
C ALA A 212 22.70 10.72 -15.14
N GLU A 213 22.61 10.75 -16.47
CA GLU A 213 22.74 11.97 -17.28
C GLU A 213 21.62 12.97 -16.98
N ALA A 214 20.40 12.48 -16.75
CA ALA A 214 19.28 13.29 -16.29
C ALA A 214 19.38 13.74 -14.81
N ASN A 215 20.47 13.40 -14.09
CA ASN A 215 20.68 13.68 -12.67
C ASN A 215 19.59 13.14 -11.72
N ILE A 216 18.85 12.12 -12.15
CA ILE A 216 17.80 11.47 -11.36
C ILE A 216 18.43 10.51 -10.34
N PHE A 217 19.47 9.79 -10.77
CA PHE A 217 20.25 8.91 -9.92
C PHE A 217 21.68 9.43 -9.77
N SER A 218 22.23 9.20 -8.57
CA SER A 218 23.66 9.32 -8.31
C SER A 218 24.25 7.95 -7.91
N GLY A 219 25.53 7.77 -8.21
CA GLY A 219 26.32 6.68 -7.66
C GLY A 219 26.91 7.02 -6.29
N ASP A 220 27.59 6.04 -5.69
CA ASP A 220 28.35 6.17 -4.46
C ASP A 220 29.78 5.63 -4.68
N ALA A 221 30.79 6.42 -4.34
CA ALA A 221 32.21 6.09 -4.56
C ALA A 221 32.57 5.64 -6.01
N GLY A 222 31.82 6.12 -7.01
CA GLY A 222 31.98 5.74 -8.41
C GLY A 222 31.27 4.46 -8.82
N ASN A 223 30.42 3.89 -7.96
CA ASN A 223 29.60 2.72 -8.24
C ASN A 223 28.10 3.10 -8.28
N PHE A 224 27.36 2.52 -9.23
CA PHE A 224 25.91 2.65 -9.29
C PHE A 224 25.20 1.70 -8.33
N ASN A 225 25.75 0.52 -8.06
CA ASN A 225 25.15 -0.60 -7.31
C ASN A 225 23.81 -1.09 -7.91
N PRO A 226 23.78 -1.56 -9.16
CA PRO A 226 22.53 -1.83 -9.89
C PRO A 226 21.64 -2.87 -9.24
N ASN A 227 22.22 -3.88 -8.58
CA ASN A 227 21.48 -4.98 -7.95
C ASN A 227 21.02 -4.66 -6.52
N LYS A 228 21.35 -3.49 -5.98
CA LYS A 228 21.01 -3.11 -4.61
C LYS A 228 19.62 -2.51 -4.57
N GLU A 229 18.82 -2.90 -3.58
CA GLU A 229 17.48 -2.36 -3.35
C GLU A 229 17.54 -0.96 -2.73
N LEU A 230 16.64 -0.07 -3.18
CA LEU A 230 16.48 1.25 -2.58
C LEU A 230 15.63 1.22 -1.31
N THR A 231 15.98 2.10 -0.37
CA THR A 231 15.08 2.42 0.74
C THR A 231 14.00 3.42 0.31
N ARG A 232 12.90 3.52 1.06
CA ARG A 232 11.83 4.51 0.84
C ARG A 232 12.34 5.95 0.90
N ALA A 233 13.34 6.24 1.73
CA ALA A 233 13.97 7.56 1.78
C ALA A 233 14.72 7.88 0.47
N GLN A 234 15.47 6.90 -0.07
CA GLN A 234 16.17 7.05 -1.35
C GLN A 234 15.20 7.17 -2.51
N MET A 235 14.13 6.36 -2.50
CA MET A 235 13.05 6.46 -3.48
C MET A 235 12.38 7.83 -3.46
N ALA A 236 12.18 8.43 -2.27
CA ALA A 236 11.56 9.76 -2.17
C ALA A 236 12.37 10.80 -2.96
N LYS A 237 13.69 10.83 -2.73
CA LYS A 237 14.59 11.71 -3.48
C LYS A 237 14.54 11.43 -4.97
N VAL A 238 14.62 10.16 -5.37
CA VAL A 238 14.59 9.75 -6.78
C VAL A 238 13.31 10.24 -7.47
N LEU A 239 12.12 10.02 -6.89
CA LEU A 239 10.86 10.43 -7.49
C LEU A 239 10.72 11.96 -7.57
N VAL A 240 11.11 12.68 -6.52
CA VAL A 240 11.07 14.15 -6.54
C VAL A 240 12.00 14.71 -7.62
N SER A 241 13.21 14.15 -7.76
CA SER A 241 14.14 14.56 -8.81
C SER A 241 13.67 14.17 -10.21
N ALA A 242 13.17 12.94 -10.37
CA ALA A 242 12.70 12.37 -11.64
C ALA A 242 11.56 13.18 -12.26
N PHE A 243 10.59 13.60 -11.44
CA PHE A 243 9.38 14.28 -11.89
C PHE A 243 9.40 15.78 -11.57
N GLU A 244 10.57 16.31 -11.18
CA GLU A 244 10.80 17.72 -10.83
C GLU A 244 9.73 18.29 -9.87
N LEU A 245 9.31 17.48 -8.90
CA LEU A 245 8.21 17.84 -8.01
C LEU A 245 8.59 19.01 -7.10
N ARG A 246 7.67 19.97 -6.95
CA ARG A 246 7.85 21.19 -6.13
C ARG A 246 6.69 21.37 -5.16
N GLY A 247 6.87 22.24 -4.17
CA GLY A 247 5.88 22.44 -3.10
C GLY A 247 6.13 21.51 -1.92
N SER A 248 5.68 21.86 -0.72
CA SER A 248 6.04 21.12 0.48
C SER A 248 4.97 21.27 1.55
N ALA A 249 4.66 20.18 2.23
CA ALA A 249 3.80 20.14 3.41
C ALA A 249 4.54 19.38 4.53
N ILE A 250 4.34 19.82 5.77
CA ILE A 250 4.95 19.15 6.93
C ILE A 250 4.17 17.86 7.19
N ALA A 251 4.76 16.71 6.83
CA ALA A 251 4.11 15.41 6.97
C ALA A 251 4.11 14.86 8.41
N ASN A 252 4.93 15.44 9.31
CA ASN A 252 5.03 15.11 10.74
C ASN A 252 5.19 13.61 11.05
N PHE A 253 5.94 12.88 10.22
CA PHE A 253 6.20 11.47 10.47
C PHE A 253 7.13 11.27 11.68
N SER A 254 6.78 10.35 12.59
CA SER A 254 7.46 10.18 13.88
C SER A 254 8.88 9.61 13.77
N ASP A 255 9.20 8.89 12.70
CA ASP A 255 10.52 8.33 12.40
C ASP A 255 11.33 9.19 11.41
N VAL A 256 10.86 10.39 11.06
CA VAL A 256 11.57 11.32 10.17
C VAL A 256 12.07 12.51 10.99
N PRO A 257 13.31 12.49 11.49
CA PRO A 257 13.84 13.59 12.29
C PRO A 257 13.87 14.91 11.53
N ASN A 258 13.64 16.01 12.24
CA ASN A 258 13.89 17.35 11.73
C ASN A 258 15.36 17.47 11.30
N GLY A 259 15.60 17.80 10.02
CA GLY A 259 16.95 17.88 9.45
C GLY A 259 17.52 16.57 8.88
N HIS A 260 16.76 15.47 8.89
CA HIS A 260 17.16 14.28 8.12
C HIS A 260 17.23 14.63 6.62
N TRP A 261 18.23 14.11 5.91
CA TRP A 261 18.48 14.48 4.50
C TRP A 261 17.30 14.19 3.57
N ALA A 262 16.44 13.23 3.95
CA ALA A 262 15.26 12.85 3.17
C ALA A 262 14.01 13.69 3.49
N THR A 263 14.03 14.49 4.56
CA THR A 263 12.83 15.16 5.10
C THR A 263 12.15 16.04 4.06
N GLU A 264 12.91 16.83 3.31
CA GLU A 264 12.34 17.71 2.28
C GLU A 264 11.66 16.92 1.16
N TYR A 265 12.30 15.87 0.64
CA TYR A 265 11.73 15.01 -0.40
C TYR A 265 10.45 14.31 0.06
N ILE A 266 10.44 13.84 1.30
CA ILE A 266 9.26 13.18 1.89
C ILE A 266 8.09 14.16 2.02
N ASN A 267 8.36 15.38 2.47
CA ASN A 267 7.36 16.44 2.58
C ASN A 267 6.80 16.86 1.21
N ILE A 268 7.63 16.88 0.16
CA ILE A 268 7.18 17.12 -1.22
C ILE A 268 6.25 15.99 -1.67
N LEU A 269 6.64 14.72 -1.49
CA LEU A 269 5.79 13.59 -1.85
C LEU A 269 4.47 13.55 -1.07
N PHE A 270 4.49 13.98 0.20
CA PHE A 270 3.29 14.06 1.02
C PHE A 270 2.36 15.17 0.54
N TYR A 271 2.90 16.33 0.17
CA TYR A 271 2.14 17.45 -0.39
C TYR A 271 1.35 17.06 -1.66
N HIS A 272 1.94 16.21 -2.51
CA HIS A 272 1.30 15.70 -3.73
C HIS A 272 0.48 14.42 -3.51
N GLU A 273 0.25 14.01 -2.26
CA GLU A 273 -0.48 12.77 -1.92
C GLU A 273 0.11 11.49 -2.52
N ILE A 274 1.35 11.53 -3.00
CA ILE A 274 2.09 10.38 -3.54
C ILE A 274 2.40 9.41 -2.41
N THR A 275 2.70 9.93 -1.21
CA THR A 275 2.90 9.16 0.01
C THR A 275 2.04 9.69 1.15
N THR A 276 1.55 8.77 1.98
CA THR A 276 0.81 9.07 3.22
C THR A 276 1.55 8.57 4.46
N GLY A 277 2.73 7.98 4.28
CA GLY A 277 3.40 7.18 5.31
C GLY A 277 2.60 5.95 5.72
N TYR A 278 3.01 5.37 6.85
CA TYR A 278 2.34 4.28 7.55
C TYR A 278 1.41 4.80 8.64
N LEU A 279 0.61 3.89 9.17
CA LEU A 279 -0.51 4.22 10.05
C LEU A 279 -0.10 4.44 11.50
N ASP A 280 1.10 4.01 11.87
CA ASP A 280 1.75 4.37 13.13
C ASP A 280 2.33 5.80 13.11
N GLY A 281 2.11 6.55 12.02
CA GLY A 281 2.67 7.86 11.83
C GLY A 281 4.13 7.83 11.40
N THR A 282 4.71 6.67 11.09
CA THR A 282 6.07 6.58 10.52
C THR A 282 6.03 6.69 9.00
N TYR A 283 7.13 7.08 8.39
CA TYR A 283 7.35 7.05 6.96
C TYR A 283 7.98 5.72 6.50
N GLY A 284 8.85 5.11 7.32
CA GLY A 284 9.62 3.92 6.98
C GLY A 284 10.92 4.19 6.26
N LEU A 285 11.76 5.11 6.76
CA LEU A 285 12.95 5.61 6.03
C LEU A 285 13.83 4.52 5.41
N SER A 286 14.01 3.41 6.11
CA SER A 286 14.93 2.32 5.74
C SER A 286 14.27 1.17 4.98
N ASP A 287 12.94 1.14 4.89
CA ASP A 287 12.25 -0.01 4.30
C ASP A 287 12.50 -0.07 2.80
N LYS A 288 12.53 -1.29 2.27
CA LYS A 288 12.71 -1.54 0.85
C LYS A 288 11.42 -1.30 0.09
N VAL A 289 11.56 -0.79 -1.13
CA VAL A 289 10.41 -0.51 -2.01
C VAL A 289 10.23 -1.67 -2.98
N SER A 290 9.05 -2.29 -2.96
CA SER A 290 8.67 -3.27 -3.98
C SER A 290 8.38 -2.62 -5.32
N VAL A 291 8.54 -3.36 -6.42
CA VAL A 291 8.18 -2.87 -7.77
C VAL A 291 6.71 -2.42 -7.83
N GLY A 292 5.82 -3.13 -7.12
CA GLY A 292 4.41 -2.75 -7.04
C GLY A 292 4.17 -1.42 -6.30
N GLN A 293 4.96 -1.11 -5.27
CA GLN A 293 4.89 0.19 -4.59
C GLN A 293 5.43 1.32 -5.46
N LEU A 294 6.54 1.09 -6.18
CA LEU A 294 7.09 2.06 -7.14
C LEU A 294 6.03 2.47 -8.18
N ASN A 295 5.39 1.49 -8.82
CA ASN A 295 4.39 1.75 -9.84
C ASN A 295 3.22 2.58 -9.30
N LYS A 296 2.76 2.28 -8.08
CA LYS A 296 1.71 3.09 -7.43
C LYS A 296 2.14 4.52 -7.16
N PHE A 297 3.40 4.76 -6.79
CA PHE A 297 3.89 6.12 -6.63
C PHE A 297 3.90 6.86 -7.96
N ILE A 298 4.37 6.23 -9.03
CA ILE A 298 4.38 6.81 -10.38
C ILE A 298 2.96 7.09 -10.87
N GLU A 299 2.01 6.17 -10.67
CA GLU A 299 0.60 6.37 -11.03
C GLU A 299 -0.01 7.58 -10.33
N ARG A 300 0.32 7.82 -9.06
CA ARG A 300 -0.18 8.99 -8.30
C ARG A 300 0.40 10.31 -8.78
N ILE A 301 1.60 10.31 -9.37
CA ILE A 301 2.21 11.53 -9.91
C ILE A 301 1.43 12.06 -11.13
N HIS A 302 0.73 11.20 -11.85
CA HIS A 302 0.01 11.55 -13.08
C HIS A 302 -1.48 11.84 -12.89
N ASN A 303 -2.01 11.72 -11.66
CA ASN A 303 -3.41 12.01 -11.31
C ASN A 303 -3.52 13.32 -10.55
#